data_AF-A0A6P0KBE9-F1
#
_entry.id   AF-A0A6P0KBE9-F1
#
_cell.length_a   1.000
_cell.length_b   1.000
_cell.length_c   1.000
_cell.angle_alpha   90.00
_cell.angle_beta   90.00
_cell.angle_gamma   90.00
#
_symmetry.space_group_name_H-M   'P 1'
#
loop_
_entity.id
_entity.type
_entity.pdbx_description
1 polymer ?
#
loop_
_entity_poly.entity_id
_entity_poly.type
_entity_poly.pdbx_seq_one_letter_code
_entity_poly.pdbx_strand_id
1 'polypeptide(L)'
;MVQWLQQLAPVQTLMGWQPDGNGTSQTRKWLGLSKNKEDKSLPIPETHANDGVAIGASHFIRWKDWQDVRRNVRGGYWDGEVEISDSPFVVVARPNIYRRQLHFENPDSKKPNPTQYRKRKGGTITPFGLRSGDFVEAEKALKIYRGWIGGYTKTSKTTNVSIYDVNWKRLGQFSPNKVKLLKRSTKLLIK
;
A
#
# COMPACT_ATOMS: atom_id res chain seq x y z
N MET A 1 -20.08 -2.59 10.63
CA MET A 1 -19.43 -3.32 9.51
C MET A 1 -18.57 -4.52 9.96
N VAL A 2 -18.38 -4.79 11.27
CA VAL A 2 -17.44 -5.82 11.75
C VAL A 2 -18.08 -6.86 12.71
N GLN A 3 -19.38 -6.76 12.99
CA GLN A 3 -20.08 -7.63 13.96
C GLN A 3 -20.01 -9.13 13.62
N TRP A 4 -19.90 -9.47 12.33
CA TRP A 4 -19.79 -10.87 11.90
C TRP A 4 -18.50 -11.56 12.38
N LEU A 5 -17.43 -10.81 12.71
CA LEU A 5 -16.20 -11.41 13.26
C LEU A 5 -16.44 -12.12 14.60
N GLN A 6 -17.41 -11.66 15.40
CA GLN A 6 -17.78 -12.29 16.67
C GLN A 6 -18.36 -13.70 16.47
N GLN A 7 -18.82 -14.04 15.25
CA GLN A 7 -19.28 -15.39 14.91
C GLN A 7 -18.12 -16.36 14.69
N LEU A 8 -16.91 -15.86 14.42
CA LEU A 8 -15.73 -16.70 14.17
C LEU A 8 -14.85 -16.89 15.40
N ALA A 9 -14.69 -15.85 16.22
CA ALA A 9 -13.82 -15.86 17.39
C ALA A 9 -14.22 -14.78 18.40
N PRO A 10 -13.76 -14.85 19.66
CA PRO A 10 -13.88 -13.74 20.61
C PRO A 10 -13.24 -12.47 20.04
N VAL A 11 -14.01 -11.38 19.99
CA VAL A 11 -13.54 -10.08 19.50
C VAL A 11 -13.54 -9.08 20.64
N GLN A 12 -12.40 -8.42 20.83
CA GLN A 12 -12.26 -7.28 21.73
C GLN A 12 -12.18 -5.99 20.92
N THR A 13 -13.02 -5.01 21.26
CA THR A 13 -12.93 -3.67 20.70
C THR A 13 -12.11 -2.80 21.62
N LEU A 14 -11.01 -2.23 21.11
CA LEU A 14 -10.17 -1.28 21.84
C LEU A 14 -10.35 0.11 21.27
N MET A 15 -10.57 1.07 22.16
CA MET A 15 -10.65 2.49 21.80
C MET A 15 -9.28 3.14 21.93
N GLY A 16 -9.09 4.30 21.28
CA GLY A 16 -7.83 5.03 21.37
C GLY A 16 -7.47 5.42 22.81
N TRP A 17 -8.43 5.86 23.60
CA TRP A 17 -8.28 6.11 25.02
C TRP A 17 -9.38 5.36 25.77
N GLN A 18 -9.04 4.73 26.89
CA GLN A 18 -10.02 4.08 27.76
C GLN A 18 -9.79 4.50 29.22
N PRO A 19 -10.87 4.61 30.02
CA PRO A 19 -10.77 5.01 31.42
C PRO A 19 -9.90 4.08 32.27
N ASP A 20 -9.82 2.80 31.90
CA ASP A 20 -9.05 1.76 32.58
C ASP A 20 -7.54 1.78 32.27
N GLY A 21 -7.06 2.76 31.51
CA GLY A 21 -5.65 2.85 31.14
C GLY A 21 -5.23 2.00 29.94
N ASN A 22 -6.12 1.17 29.39
CA ASN A 22 -5.79 0.13 28.42
C ASN A 22 -6.13 0.47 26.96
N GLY A 23 -6.41 1.75 26.67
CA GLY A 23 -6.67 2.20 25.31
C GLY A 23 -5.43 2.14 24.41
N THR A 24 -5.63 2.03 23.10
CA THR A 24 -4.55 1.85 22.13
C THR A 24 -3.47 2.93 22.21
N SER A 25 -3.88 4.18 22.44
CA SER A 25 -2.95 5.31 22.57
C SER A 25 -2.19 5.33 23.89
N GLN A 26 -2.75 4.75 24.96
CA GLN A 26 -2.09 4.61 26.26
C GLN A 26 -1.04 3.49 26.18
N THR A 27 -1.42 2.32 25.65
CA THR A 27 -0.51 1.20 25.39
C THR A 27 0.64 1.60 24.47
N ARG A 28 0.33 2.30 23.36
CA ARG A 28 1.35 2.80 22.43
C ARG A 28 2.36 3.75 23.10
N LYS A 29 1.89 4.63 24.00
CA LYS A 29 2.77 5.53 24.76
C LYS A 29 3.68 4.76 25.73
N TRP A 30 3.13 3.76 26.42
CA TRP A 30 3.90 2.90 27.30
C TRP A 30 5.02 2.15 26.56
N LEU A 31 4.70 1.60 25.38
CA LEU A 31 5.65 0.91 24.51
C LEU A 31 6.65 1.84 23.78
N GLY A 32 6.59 3.16 24.00
CA GLY A 32 7.49 4.12 23.34
C GLY A 32 7.27 4.27 21.82
N LEU A 33 6.15 3.76 21.29
CA LEU A 33 5.88 3.77 19.85
C LEU A 33 5.37 5.15 19.42
N SER A 34 6.12 5.85 18.57
CA SER A 34 5.74 7.14 18.00
C SER A 34 4.50 7.02 17.09
N LYS A 35 3.79 8.12 16.88
CA LYS A 35 2.66 8.18 15.93
C LYS A 35 2.69 9.48 15.19
N ASN A 36 2.66 9.40 13.86
CA ASN A 36 2.54 10.57 13.02
C ASN A 36 1.05 10.96 12.95
N LYS A 37 0.73 12.16 13.43
CA LYS A 37 -0.64 12.70 13.41
C LYS A 37 -0.85 13.71 12.29
N GLU A 38 0.22 14.22 11.71
CA GLU A 38 0.21 15.34 10.77
C GLU A 38 0.07 14.83 9.34
N ASP A 39 1.01 13.99 8.89
CA ASP A 39 1.03 13.46 7.54
C ASP A 39 0.80 11.96 7.50
N LYS A 40 -0.43 11.58 7.17
CA LYS A 40 -0.84 10.17 7.04
C LYS A 40 -0.50 9.54 5.70
N SER A 41 0.15 10.28 4.79
CA SER A 41 0.54 9.77 3.48
C SER A 41 1.92 9.09 3.48
N LEU A 42 2.73 9.35 4.51
CA LEU A 42 4.08 8.82 4.64
C LEU A 42 4.05 7.30 4.89
N PRO A 43 4.77 6.50 4.08
CA PRO A 43 4.82 5.04 4.22
C PRO A 43 5.77 4.63 5.35
N ILE A 44 5.52 5.09 6.57
CA ILE A 44 6.34 4.83 7.77
C ILE A 44 5.52 4.09 8.85
N PRO A 45 6.16 3.32 9.74
CA PRO A 45 5.47 2.57 10.81
C PRO A 45 4.55 3.43 11.68
N GLU A 46 4.94 4.67 11.96
CA GLU A 46 4.23 5.64 12.79
C GLU A 46 2.86 6.02 12.26
N THR A 47 2.66 5.86 10.95
CA THR A 47 1.41 6.15 10.26
C THR A 47 0.52 4.92 10.13
N HIS A 48 1.12 3.74 9.97
CA HIS A 48 0.41 2.56 9.47
C HIS A 48 0.46 1.31 10.37
N ALA A 49 1.50 1.14 11.17
CA ALA A 49 1.78 -0.11 11.87
C ALA A 49 1.75 0.02 13.41
N ASN A 50 2.22 1.13 13.98
CA ASN A 50 2.42 1.27 15.42
C ASN A 50 1.12 1.10 16.24
N ASP A 51 -0.03 1.55 15.70
CA ASP A 51 -1.33 1.28 16.34
C ASP A 51 -1.67 -0.22 16.35
N GLY A 52 -1.35 -0.95 15.28
CA GLY A 52 -1.56 -2.40 15.20
C GLY A 52 -0.66 -3.18 16.16
N VAL A 53 0.60 -2.77 16.29
CA VAL A 53 1.52 -3.33 17.29
C VAL A 53 0.99 -3.10 18.70
N ALA A 54 0.50 -1.89 19.01
CA ALA A 54 -0.09 -1.59 20.32
C ALA A 54 -1.36 -2.40 20.60
N ILE A 55 -2.22 -2.63 19.59
CA ILE A 55 -3.38 -3.53 19.71
C ILE A 55 -2.91 -4.96 20.03
N GLY A 56 -1.94 -5.49 19.29
CA GLY A 56 -1.42 -6.85 19.54
C GLY A 56 -0.80 -6.99 20.94
N ALA A 57 0.00 -6.00 21.34
CA ALA A 57 0.65 -5.97 22.64
C ALA A 57 -0.35 -5.86 23.81
N SER A 58 -1.47 -5.17 23.63
CA SER A 58 -2.50 -5.01 24.69
C SER A 58 -3.12 -6.34 25.18
N HIS A 59 -2.96 -7.43 24.42
CA HIS A 59 -3.35 -8.76 24.89
C HIS A 59 -2.42 -9.31 25.98
N PHE A 60 -1.14 -8.94 25.93
CA PHE A 60 -0.08 -9.43 26.82
C PHE A 60 0.25 -8.47 27.96
N ILE A 61 0.04 -7.16 27.75
CA ILE A 61 0.29 -6.12 28.75
C ILE A 61 -0.97 -5.33 29.08
N ARG A 62 -1.19 -5.03 30.36
CA ARG A 62 -2.34 -4.22 30.81
C ARG A 62 -1.98 -3.32 31.98
N TRP A 63 -2.52 -2.11 31.98
CA TRP A 63 -2.54 -1.25 33.14
C TRP A 63 -3.48 -1.82 34.22
N LYS A 64 -2.99 -1.89 35.45
CA LYS A 64 -3.76 -2.23 36.65
C LYS A 64 -3.64 -1.11 37.66
N ASP A 65 -4.79 -0.57 38.06
CA ASP A 65 -4.86 0.33 39.20
C ASP A 65 -4.79 -0.45 40.51
N TRP A 66 -4.22 0.18 41.53
CA TRP A 66 -4.31 -0.28 42.91
C TRP A 66 -4.60 0.90 43.83
N GLN A 67 -5.30 0.60 44.93
CA GLN A 67 -5.63 1.58 45.95
C GLN A 67 -5.39 0.98 47.33
N ASP A 68 -4.60 1.68 48.14
CA ASP A 68 -4.49 1.43 49.58
C ASP A 68 -5.47 2.35 50.30
N VAL A 69 -6.64 1.80 50.65
CA VAL A 69 -7.73 2.52 51.32
C VAL A 69 -7.29 3.06 52.68
N ARG A 70 -6.39 2.35 53.40
CA ARG A 70 -5.97 2.76 54.75
C ARG A 70 -5.01 3.94 54.72
N ARG A 71 -4.17 4.01 53.70
CA ARG A 71 -3.20 5.09 53.51
C ARG A 71 -3.72 6.22 52.60
N ASN A 72 -4.91 6.06 52.03
CA ASN A 72 -5.49 6.96 51.03
C ASN A 72 -4.54 7.21 49.84
N VAL A 73 -3.81 6.17 49.43
CA VAL A 73 -2.88 6.21 48.30
C VAL A 73 -3.47 5.41 47.14
N ARG A 74 -3.30 5.94 45.93
CA ARG A 74 -3.66 5.27 44.67
C ARG A 74 -2.46 5.28 43.74
N GLY A 75 -2.36 4.24 42.92
CA GLY A 75 -1.36 4.16 41.88
C GLY A 75 -1.77 3.12 40.85
N GLY A 76 -0.85 2.79 39.96
CA GLY A 76 -1.02 1.68 39.06
C GLY A 76 0.31 1.23 38.49
N TYR A 77 0.28 0.10 37.81
CA TYR A 77 1.44 -0.48 37.15
C TYR A 77 1.00 -1.20 35.88
N TRP A 78 1.94 -1.39 34.96
CA TRP A 78 1.74 -2.27 33.82
C TRP A 78 2.07 -3.70 34.24
N ASP A 79 1.11 -4.59 34.04
CA ASP A 79 1.22 -6.02 34.27
C ASP A 79 1.47 -6.74 32.94
N GLY A 80 2.39 -7.69 32.94
CA GLY A 80 2.88 -8.39 31.75
C GLY A 80 4.13 -7.76 31.11
N GLU A 81 4.65 -8.41 30.08
CA GLU A 81 5.89 -8.02 29.39
C GLU A 81 5.75 -8.24 27.88
N VAL A 82 6.27 -7.28 27.10
CA VAL A 82 6.38 -7.36 25.64
C VAL A 82 7.69 -6.70 25.23
N GLU A 83 8.46 -7.39 24.40
CA GLU A 83 9.65 -6.85 23.75
C GLU A 83 9.31 -6.42 22.32
N ILE A 84 9.63 -5.17 21.98
CA ILE A 84 9.45 -4.65 20.62
C ILE A 84 10.80 -4.74 19.89
N SER A 85 10.82 -5.52 18.82
CA SER A 85 11.98 -5.64 17.93
C SER A 85 11.83 -4.76 16.70
N ASP A 86 12.94 -4.24 16.19
CA ASP A 86 12.97 -3.60 14.88
C ASP A 86 12.59 -4.57 13.76
N SER A 87 11.84 -4.08 12.78
CA SER A 87 11.37 -4.87 11.65
C SER A 87 11.30 -4.03 10.38
N PRO A 88 11.66 -4.57 9.21
CA PRO A 88 11.53 -3.84 7.95
C PRO A 88 10.06 -3.55 7.67
N PHE A 89 9.73 -2.27 7.52
CA PHE A 89 8.40 -1.81 7.16
C PHE A 89 8.37 -1.35 5.71
N VAL A 90 7.37 -1.80 4.96
CA VAL A 90 7.17 -1.36 3.59
C VAL A 90 5.68 -1.37 3.22
N VAL A 91 5.24 -0.32 2.55
CA VAL A 91 3.86 -0.26 2.05
C VAL A 91 3.80 -0.88 0.66
N VAL A 92 3.10 -2.00 0.57
CA VAL A 92 2.87 -2.69 -0.70
C VAL A 92 1.54 -2.25 -1.29
N ALA A 93 1.56 -1.79 -2.53
CA ALA A 93 0.35 -1.44 -3.29
C ALA A 93 0.21 -2.33 -4.52
N ARG A 94 -0.99 -2.35 -5.11
CA ARG A 94 -1.20 -2.97 -6.42
C ARG A 94 -1.16 -1.89 -7.50
N PRO A 95 -0.54 -2.16 -8.65
CA PRO A 95 -0.56 -1.23 -9.76
C PRO A 95 -2.00 -1.10 -10.28
N ASN A 96 -2.47 0.13 -10.49
CA ASN A 96 -3.82 0.41 -10.98
C ASN A 96 -3.89 0.21 -12.50
N ILE A 97 -3.61 -1.02 -12.93
CA ILE A 97 -3.65 -1.41 -14.33
C ILE A 97 -5.12 -1.53 -14.71
N TYR A 98 -5.55 -0.74 -15.69
CA TYR A 98 -6.85 -0.93 -16.31
C TYR A 98 -6.94 -2.35 -16.87
N ARG A 99 -7.71 -3.21 -16.19
CA ARG A 99 -8.26 -4.41 -16.81
C ARG A 99 -9.15 -3.93 -17.95
N ARG A 100 -9.11 -4.62 -19.10
CA ARG A 100 -9.87 -4.28 -20.31
C ARG A 100 -11.25 -3.75 -19.93
N GLN A 101 -11.56 -2.50 -20.29
CA GLN A 101 -12.91 -1.99 -20.06
C GLN A 101 -13.81 -2.61 -21.13
N LEU A 102 -14.92 -3.22 -20.69
CA LEU A 102 -15.85 -3.96 -21.53
C LEU A 102 -16.32 -3.14 -22.75
N HIS A 103 -16.53 -1.83 -22.60
CA HIS A 103 -16.95 -0.94 -23.70
C HIS A 103 -15.85 -0.69 -24.77
N PHE A 104 -14.59 -1.03 -24.48
CA PHE A 104 -13.50 -1.05 -25.47
C PHE A 104 -13.35 -2.40 -26.18
N GLU A 105 -14.17 -3.41 -25.83
CA GLU A 105 -14.27 -4.66 -26.57
C GLU A 105 -15.17 -4.54 -27.81
N ASN A 106 -15.78 -3.37 -28.01
CA ASN A 106 -16.51 -3.06 -29.23
C ASN A 106 -15.61 -3.24 -30.47
N PRO A 107 -16.16 -3.85 -31.54
CA PRO A 107 -15.60 -3.83 -32.88
C PRO A 107 -14.99 -2.48 -33.25
N ASP A 108 -13.75 -2.45 -33.75
CA ASP A 108 -13.13 -1.23 -34.24
C ASP A 108 -13.77 -0.87 -35.59
N SER A 109 -14.79 0.00 -35.53
CA SER A 109 -15.59 0.45 -36.68
C SER A 109 -14.77 1.12 -37.78
N LYS A 110 -13.50 1.44 -37.53
CA LYS A 110 -12.59 2.05 -38.52
C LYS A 110 -11.75 1.04 -39.30
N LYS A 111 -11.92 -0.27 -39.04
CA LYS A 111 -11.19 -1.33 -39.74
C LYS A 111 -12.06 -1.99 -40.80
N PRO A 112 -11.48 -2.51 -41.90
CA PRO A 112 -12.23 -3.13 -43.00
C PRO A 112 -13.05 -4.37 -42.58
N ASN A 113 -12.87 -4.87 -41.36
CA ASN A 113 -13.64 -5.98 -40.82
C ASN A 113 -13.89 -5.78 -39.31
N PRO A 114 -14.81 -4.87 -38.91
CA PRO A 114 -14.95 -4.42 -37.53
C PRO A 114 -15.13 -5.58 -36.52
N THR A 115 -15.88 -6.61 -36.90
CA THR A 115 -16.15 -7.81 -36.09
C THR A 115 -14.91 -8.66 -35.82
N GLN A 116 -13.88 -8.56 -36.67
CA GLN A 116 -12.59 -9.27 -36.56
C GLN A 116 -11.54 -8.47 -35.79
N TYR A 117 -11.66 -7.15 -35.76
CA TYR A 117 -10.67 -6.26 -35.15
C TYR A 117 -11.23 -5.58 -33.91
N ARG A 118 -10.82 -6.07 -32.73
CA ARG A 118 -11.09 -5.38 -31.46
C ARG A 118 -9.93 -4.45 -31.10
N LYS A 119 -10.24 -3.27 -30.56
CA LYS A 119 -9.23 -2.30 -30.13
C LYS A 119 -8.39 -2.90 -29.01
N ARG A 120 -7.10 -3.19 -29.26
CA ARG A 120 -6.17 -3.67 -28.21
C ARG A 120 -5.92 -2.55 -27.21
N LYS A 121 -6.70 -2.51 -26.12
CA LYS A 121 -6.40 -1.72 -24.92
C LYS A 121 -6.10 -2.68 -23.77
N GLY A 122 -4.99 -2.46 -23.05
CA GLY A 122 -4.68 -3.24 -21.86
C GLY A 122 -4.30 -4.70 -22.15
N GLY A 123 -3.20 -4.88 -22.88
CA GLY A 123 -2.45 -6.14 -22.83
C GLY A 123 -1.47 -6.09 -21.65
N THR A 124 -1.30 -7.21 -20.95
CA THR A 124 -0.28 -7.32 -19.89
C THR A 124 1.14 -7.28 -20.46
N ILE A 125 1.29 -7.52 -21.77
CA ILE A 125 2.56 -7.54 -22.49
C ILE A 125 2.48 -6.54 -23.65
N THR A 126 3.45 -5.64 -23.73
CA THR A 126 3.65 -4.71 -24.85
C THR A 126 4.30 -5.44 -26.02
N PRO A 127 4.16 -4.94 -27.27
CA PRO A 127 4.84 -5.51 -28.44
C PRO A 127 6.37 -5.47 -28.39
N PHE A 128 6.96 -4.85 -27.37
CA PHE A 128 8.40 -4.62 -27.21
C PHE A 128 9.00 -5.46 -26.07
N GLY A 129 8.30 -6.49 -25.61
CA GLY A 129 8.78 -7.39 -24.56
C GLY A 129 8.66 -6.87 -23.12
N LEU A 130 8.25 -5.62 -22.92
CA LEU A 130 7.90 -5.05 -21.60
C LEU A 130 6.48 -5.43 -21.20
N ARG A 131 6.19 -5.56 -19.92
CA ARG A 131 4.87 -5.91 -19.38
C ARG A 131 4.32 -4.82 -18.50
N SER A 132 3.00 -4.66 -18.43
CA SER A 132 2.38 -3.75 -17.47
C SER A 132 2.74 -4.17 -16.04
N GLY A 133 3.26 -3.21 -15.27
CA GLY A 133 3.82 -3.41 -13.94
C GLY A 133 5.28 -3.88 -13.92
N ASP A 134 5.96 -4.02 -15.06
CA ASP A 134 7.42 -4.19 -15.05
C ASP A 134 8.06 -2.92 -14.49
N PHE A 135 9.07 -3.08 -13.63
CA PHE A 135 9.88 -1.98 -13.12
C PHE A 135 11.04 -1.73 -14.07
N VAL A 136 11.16 -0.49 -14.53
CA VAL A 136 12.07 -0.10 -15.60
C VAL A 136 12.82 1.18 -15.26
N GLU A 137 13.92 1.37 -15.96
CA GLU A 137 14.66 2.61 -16.04
C GLU A 137 14.50 3.19 -17.44
N ALA A 138 14.32 4.50 -17.56
CA ALA A 138 14.26 5.18 -18.84
C ALA A 138 14.99 6.50 -18.83
N GLU A 139 15.59 6.85 -19.95
CA GLU A 139 16.34 8.10 -20.10
C GLU A 139 15.63 9.07 -21.04
N LYS A 140 15.48 10.32 -20.61
CA LYS A 140 14.99 11.41 -21.44
C LYS A 140 15.67 12.72 -21.05
N ALA A 141 16.24 13.42 -22.04
CA ALA A 141 16.92 14.69 -21.83
C ALA A 141 17.96 14.63 -20.69
N LEU A 142 18.82 13.61 -20.71
CA LEU A 142 19.88 13.35 -19.72
C LEU A 142 19.37 13.12 -18.28
N LYS A 143 18.07 12.89 -18.11
CA LYS A 143 17.46 12.53 -16.83
C LYS A 143 17.02 11.07 -16.85
N ILE A 144 17.34 10.38 -15.77
CA ILE A 144 16.94 8.99 -15.52
C ILE A 144 15.63 8.98 -14.75
N TYR A 145 14.66 8.22 -15.25
CA TYR A 145 13.37 7.98 -14.63
C TYR A 145 13.26 6.50 -14.28
N ARG A 146 12.86 6.20 -13.04
CA ARG A 146 12.57 4.83 -12.60
C ARG A 146 11.10 4.72 -12.23
N GLY A 147 10.46 3.65 -12.69
CA GLY A 147 9.04 3.46 -12.45
C GLY A 147 8.47 2.22 -13.11
N TRP A 148 7.15 2.14 -13.15
CA TRP A 148 6.44 0.96 -13.62
C TRP A 148 5.74 1.21 -14.95
N ILE A 149 5.74 0.20 -15.81
CA ILE A 149 5.05 0.26 -17.10
C ILE A 149 3.53 0.27 -16.87
N GLY A 150 2.84 1.31 -17.32
CA GLY A 150 1.36 1.35 -17.26
C GLY A 150 0.69 0.91 -18.57
N GLY A 151 1.37 1.07 -19.70
CA GLY A 151 0.86 0.74 -21.02
C GLY A 151 1.71 1.36 -22.13
N TYR A 152 1.25 1.23 -23.37
CA TYR A 152 1.98 1.72 -24.54
C TYR A 152 1.05 2.43 -25.53
N THR A 153 1.66 3.24 -26.39
CA THR A 153 1.03 3.84 -27.57
C THR A 153 1.79 3.33 -28.79
N LYS A 154 1.07 2.70 -29.72
CA LYS A 154 1.60 2.24 -31.01
C LYS A 154 0.67 2.76 -32.11
N THR A 155 1.05 3.87 -32.72
CA THR A 155 0.41 4.42 -33.92
C THR A 155 1.41 4.40 -35.06
N SER A 156 0.98 4.76 -36.28
CA SER A 156 1.91 4.92 -37.41
C SER A 156 2.97 6.00 -37.17
N LYS A 157 2.67 7.00 -36.33
CA LYS A 157 3.55 8.14 -36.06
C LYS A 157 4.33 8.03 -34.74
N THR A 158 3.79 7.31 -33.76
CA THR A 158 4.34 7.30 -32.40
C THR A 158 4.35 5.90 -31.80
N THR A 159 5.53 5.52 -31.30
CA THR A 159 5.73 4.26 -30.59
C THR A 159 6.41 4.56 -29.26
N ASN A 160 5.62 4.60 -28.20
CA ASN A 160 6.07 4.97 -26.86
C ASN A 160 5.49 4.06 -25.79
N VAL A 161 6.16 4.00 -24.64
CA VAL A 161 5.70 3.30 -23.44
C VAL A 161 5.56 4.30 -22.31
N SER A 162 4.47 4.20 -21.56
CA SER A 162 4.15 5.09 -20.45
C SER A 162 4.70 4.51 -19.15
N ILE A 163 5.50 5.31 -18.44
CA ILE A 163 6.08 4.95 -17.14
C ILE A 163 5.36 5.75 -16.05
N TYR A 164 5.08 5.08 -14.94
CA TYR A 164 4.33 5.58 -13.81
C TYR A 164 5.15 5.47 -12.52
N ASP A 165 4.89 6.36 -11.57
CA ASP A 165 5.43 6.26 -10.22
C ASP A 165 4.68 5.21 -9.39
N VAL A 166 5.07 5.09 -8.12
CA VAL A 166 4.49 4.12 -7.19
C VAL A 166 3.03 4.44 -6.81
N ASN A 167 2.62 5.71 -6.96
CA ASN A 167 1.24 6.16 -6.76
C ASN A 167 0.41 6.04 -8.04
N TRP A 168 0.96 5.42 -9.09
CA TRP A 168 0.35 5.27 -10.39
C TRP A 168 0.01 6.60 -11.08
N LYS A 169 0.80 7.64 -10.80
CA LYS A 169 0.84 8.89 -11.56
C LYS A 169 1.86 8.77 -12.69
N ARG A 170 1.50 9.21 -13.89
CA ARG A 170 2.35 9.06 -15.08
C ARG A 170 3.56 10.00 -14.98
N LEU A 171 4.76 9.43 -15.00
CA LEU A 171 6.02 10.19 -15.05
C LEU A 171 6.29 10.72 -16.47
N GLY A 172 5.95 9.92 -17.48
CA GLY A 172 6.12 10.32 -18.87
C GLY A 172 5.91 9.20 -19.87
N GLN A 173 6.22 9.51 -21.12
CA GLN A 173 6.24 8.57 -22.23
C GLN A 173 7.62 8.55 -22.87
N PHE A 174 8.09 7.35 -23.15
CA PHE A 174 9.46 7.08 -23.56
C PHE A 174 9.46 6.14 -24.77
N SER A 175 10.42 6.33 -25.68
CA SER A 175 10.63 5.37 -26.76
C SER A 175 11.08 4.03 -26.16
N PRO A 176 10.55 2.87 -26.61
CA PRO A 176 10.91 1.56 -26.06
C PRO A 176 12.43 1.31 -26.03
N ASN A 177 13.17 1.82 -27.01
CA ASN A 177 14.62 1.63 -27.12
C ASN A 177 15.41 2.35 -26.00
N LYS A 178 14.80 3.35 -25.36
CA LYS A 178 15.38 4.08 -24.23
C LYS A 178 14.88 3.57 -22.87
N VAL A 179 14.23 2.41 -22.85
CA VAL A 179 13.68 1.80 -21.64
C VAL A 179 14.38 0.48 -21.37
N LYS A 180 15.02 0.39 -20.20
CA LYS A 180 15.70 -0.81 -19.72
C LYS A 180 14.86 -1.49 -18.65
N LEU A 181 14.59 -2.78 -18.82
CA LEU A 181 13.94 -3.59 -17.79
C LEU A 181 14.88 -3.80 -16.60
N LEU A 182 14.41 -3.47 -15.39
CA LEU A 182 15.13 -3.77 -14.14
C LEU A 182 14.55 -4.99 -13.44
N LYS A 183 13.21 -5.08 -13.34
CA LYS A 183 12.52 -6.19 -12.65
C LYS A 183 11.18 -6.50 -13.32
N ARG A 184 10.89 -7.79 -13.47
CA ARG A 184 9.59 -8.25 -13.97
C ARG A 184 8.48 -7.99 -12.96
N SER A 185 7.29 -7.69 -13.50
CA SER A 185 6.07 -7.43 -12.72
C SER A 185 5.74 -8.60 -11.81
N THR A 186 5.71 -8.34 -10.50
CA THR A 186 5.09 -9.22 -9.49
C THR A 186 3.65 -8.79 -9.18
N LYS A 187 3.09 -7.83 -9.92
CA LYS A 187 1.82 -7.14 -9.63
C LYS A 187 1.78 -6.45 -8.27
N LEU A 188 2.95 -6.19 -7.69
CA LEU A 188 3.12 -5.46 -6.44
C LEU A 188 4.03 -4.26 -6.70
N LEU A 189 3.65 -3.14 -6.10
CA LEU A 189 4.40 -1.90 -6.04
C LEU A 189 4.92 -1.75 -4.62
N ILE A 190 6.18 -1.35 -4.51
CA ILE A 190 6.85 -1.14 -3.23
C ILE A 190 7.02 0.37 -3.09
N LYS A 191 6.35 0.96 -2.10
CA LYS A 191 6.44 2.40 -1.76
C LYS A 191 7.65 2.69 -0.90
#